data_AF-A0A5C6CFW1-F1
#
_entry.id   AF-A0A5C6CFW1-F1
#
_cell.length_a   1.000
_cell.length_b   1.000
_cell.length_c   1.000
_cell.angle_alpha   90.00
_cell.angle_beta   90.00
_cell.angle_gamma   90.00
#
_symmetry.space_group_name_H-M   'P 1'
#
loop_
_entity.id
_entity.type
_entity.pdbx_description
1 polymer ?
#
loop_
_entity_poly.entity_id
_entity_poly.type
_entity_poly.pdbx_seq_one_letter_code
_entity_poly.pdbx_strand_id
1 'polypeptide(L)'
;MAMRSGDTFGIGDLTEQLGVTATAIRQRIERLLESGMLEREKIVAGRGRPTYQYRLTVRGHRRAGANPTELAEAMWQEILAIQDANVREQLLTSVANRLGRQFASQVGRDGSEDQSFESRMQKLSEMLTDRQITSEISHAGDLPVLDICACPYPSLTDTSDERAMCRLEEQMISEALGRPVHLSSCRLDGDQCCQFAASTPSSDSAT
;
A
#
# COMPACT_ATOMS: atom_id res chain seq x y z
N MET A 1 -10.72 -4.88 22.05
CA MET A 1 -10.86 -4.61 20.60
C MET A 1 -12.10 -3.74 20.41
N ALA A 2 -11.97 -2.43 20.65
CA ALA A 2 -13.12 -1.51 20.71
C ALA A 2 -13.64 -1.14 19.30
N MET A 3 -14.92 -0.79 19.19
CA MET A 3 -15.58 -0.17 18.02
C MET A 3 -15.76 -1.01 16.74
N ARG A 4 -15.27 -2.25 16.67
CA ARG A 4 -15.34 -3.07 15.43
C ARG A 4 -16.72 -3.65 15.11
N SER A 5 -17.58 -3.81 16.10
CA SER A 5 -18.96 -4.33 15.96
C SER A 5 -19.94 -3.34 15.31
N GLY A 6 -19.53 -2.09 15.10
CA GLY A 6 -20.40 -1.01 14.62
C GLY A 6 -21.14 -0.27 15.74
N ASP A 7 -20.92 -0.67 17.00
CA ASP A 7 -21.49 0.02 18.17
C ASP A 7 -20.90 1.41 18.35
N THR A 8 -21.67 2.28 19.01
CA THR A 8 -21.26 3.62 19.39
C THR A 8 -20.62 3.61 20.78
N PHE A 9 -19.52 4.36 20.95
CA PHE A 9 -18.78 4.41 22.21
C PHE A 9 -18.58 5.86 22.68
N GLY A 10 -18.75 6.11 23.97
CA GLY A 10 -18.31 7.34 24.62
C GLY A 10 -16.83 7.29 25.03
N ILE A 11 -16.28 8.45 25.42
CA ILE A 11 -14.90 8.52 25.95
C ILE A 11 -14.75 7.68 27.22
N GLY A 12 -15.77 7.64 28.07
CA GLY A 12 -15.78 6.84 29.30
C GLY A 12 -15.63 5.34 29.00
N ASP A 13 -16.48 4.83 28.10
CA ASP A 13 -16.47 3.42 27.68
C ASP A 13 -15.09 3.01 27.11
N LEU A 14 -14.49 3.89 26.30
CA LEU A 14 -13.16 3.65 25.72
C LEU A 14 -12.05 3.73 26.77
N THR A 15 -12.14 4.63 27.74
CA THR A 15 -11.19 4.70 28.86
C THR A 15 -11.22 3.43 29.70
N GLU A 16 -12.42 2.92 30.02
CA GLU A 16 -12.58 1.68 30.78
C GLU A 16 -12.08 0.46 29.99
N GLN A 17 -12.50 0.33 28.74
CA GLN A 17 -12.17 -0.84 27.92
C GLN A 17 -10.68 -0.92 27.51
N LEU A 18 -10.03 0.23 27.34
CA LEU A 18 -8.64 0.30 26.86
C LEU A 18 -7.64 0.58 27.99
N GLY A 19 -8.09 0.89 29.21
CA GLY A 19 -7.22 1.16 30.36
C GLY A 19 -6.34 2.40 30.22
N VAL A 20 -6.78 3.40 29.44
CA VAL A 20 -6.01 4.63 29.15
C VAL A 20 -6.77 5.90 29.53
N THR A 21 -6.02 6.97 29.78
CA THR A 21 -6.62 8.24 30.24
C THR A 21 -7.57 8.84 29.21
N ALA A 22 -8.60 9.55 29.69
CA ALA A 22 -9.55 10.25 28.83
C ALA A 22 -8.87 11.28 27.89
N THR A 23 -7.74 11.86 28.31
CA THR A 23 -6.96 12.78 27.47
C THR A 23 -6.31 12.05 26.29
N ALA A 24 -5.70 10.88 26.53
CA ALA A 24 -5.12 10.07 25.47
C ALA A 24 -6.18 9.59 24.47
N ILE A 25 -7.35 9.20 24.96
CA ILE A 25 -8.50 8.85 24.11
C ILE A 25 -8.94 10.04 23.26
N ARG A 26 -9.12 11.23 23.84
CA ARG A 26 -9.52 12.44 23.10
C ARG A 26 -8.55 12.78 21.99
N GLN A 27 -7.25 12.80 22.28
CA GLN A 27 -6.21 13.08 21.28
C GLN A 27 -6.19 12.04 20.14
N ARG A 28 -6.48 10.77 20.44
CA ARG A 28 -6.57 9.74 19.41
C ARG A 28 -7.85 9.89 18.58
N ILE A 29 -8.99 10.11 19.22
CA ILE A 29 -10.28 10.31 18.55
C ILE A 29 -10.23 11.52 17.61
N GLU A 30 -9.63 12.63 18.03
CA GLU A 30 -9.52 13.84 17.21
C GLU A 30 -8.77 13.55 15.89
N ARG A 31 -7.61 12.89 15.97
CA ARG A 31 -6.87 12.44 14.76
C ARG A 31 -7.67 11.46 13.89
N LEU A 32 -8.46 10.58 14.50
CA LEU A 32 -9.30 9.62 13.78
C LEU A 32 -10.51 10.30 13.11
N LEU A 33 -11.04 11.38 13.71
CA LEU A 33 -12.10 12.22 13.11
C LEU A 33 -11.54 13.03 11.94
N GLU A 34 -10.38 13.67 12.11
CA GLU A 34 -9.69 14.44 11.05
C GLU A 34 -9.36 13.58 9.82
N SER A 35 -8.98 12.32 10.05
CA SER A 35 -8.72 11.35 8.97
C SER A 35 -9.99 10.69 8.42
N GLY A 36 -11.18 11.06 8.91
CA GLY A 36 -12.48 10.53 8.46
C GLY A 36 -12.71 9.05 8.77
N MET A 37 -11.97 8.48 9.73
CA MET A 37 -12.11 7.10 10.18
C MET A 37 -13.19 6.94 11.25
N LEU A 38 -13.44 7.99 12.03
CA LEU A 38 -14.55 8.08 12.96
C LEU A 38 -15.54 9.14 12.51
N GLU A 39 -16.78 8.96 12.95
CA GLU A 39 -17.78 10.01 13.01
C GLU A 39 -18.27 10.15 14.46
N ARG A 40 -18.78 11.34 14.79
CA ARG A 40 -19.33 11.63 16.11
C ARG A 40 -20.80 12.00 16.02
N GLU A 41 -21.58 11.47 16.94
CA GLU A 41 -22.97 11.81 17.14
C GLU A 41 -23.14 12.51 18.48
N LYS A 42 -23.91 13.60 18.50
CA LYS A 42 -24.19 14.35 19.72
C LYS A 42 -25.37 13.70 20.42
N ILE A 43 -25.15 13.27 21.67
CA ILE A 43 -26.22 12.75 22.51
C ILE A 43 -26.66 13.83 23.49
N VAL A 44 -27.96 14.15 23.44
CA VAL A 44 -28.59 15.07 24.37
C VAL A 44 -29.17 14.26 25.52
N ALA A 45 -28.41 14.11 26.59
CA ALA A 45 -28.87 13.51 27.84
C ALA A 45 -29.19 14.62 28.85
N GLY A 46 -30.46 15.04 28.91
CA GLY A 46 -30.97 15.93 29.97
C GLY A 46 -30.29 17.30 30.12
N ARG A 47 -30.25 17.83 31.36
CA ARG A 47 -29.54 19.08 31.70
C ARG A 47 -28.07 18.76 31.98
N GLY A 48 -27.17 19.10 31.05
CA GLY A 48 -25.73 18.87 31.21
C GLY A 48 -24.91 19.28 29.98
N ARG A 49 -23.58 19.16 30.09
CA ARG A 49 -22.66 19.38 28.96
C ARG A 49 -22.93 18.31 27.88
N PRO A 50 -23.06 18.70 26.60
CA PRO A 50 -23.28 17.73 25.52
C PRO A 50 -22.26 16.61 25.54
N THR A 51 -22.73 15.37 25.45
CA THR A 51 -21.89 14.19 25.33
C THR A 51 -21.85 13.75 23.88
N TYR A 52 -20.72 13.17 23.48
CA TYR A 52 -20.55 12.63 22.14
C TYR A 52 -20.35 11.13 22.22
N GLN A 53 -20.96 10.42 21.28
CA GLN A 53 -20.63 9.05 20.96
C GLN A 53 -19.92 8.98 19.63
N TYR A 54 -19.03 8.01 19.49
CA TYR A 54 -18.18 7.83 18.33
C TYR A 54 -18.42 6.45 17.73
N ARG A 55 -18.41 6.35 16.40
CA ARG A 55 -18.47 5.09 15.67
C ARG A 55 -17.52 5.11 14.48
N LEU A 56 -17.10 3.93 14.04
CA LEU A 56 -16.31 3.80 12.81
C LEU A 56 -17.14 4.16 11.59
N THR A 57 -16.57 4.95 10.69
CA THR A 57 -17.13 5.13 9.35
C THR A 57 -16.89 3.89 8.50
N VAL A 58 -17.48 3.81 7.30
CA VAL A 58 -17.16 2.75 6.32
C VAL A 58 -15.64 2.70 6.04
N ARG A 59 -14.98 3.85 5.96
CA ARG A 59 -13.52 3.95 5.79
C ARG A 59 -12.79 3.42 7.02
N GLY A 60 -13.25 3.78 8.22
CA GLY A 60 -12.74 3.27 9.49
C GLY A 60 -12.83 1.74 9.56
N HIS A 61 -13.98 1.16 9.23
CA HIS A 61 -14.19 -0.29 9.19
C HIS A 61 -13.26 -0.99 8.20
N ARG A 62 -13.07 -0.45 7.00
CA ARG A 62 -12.14 -1.03 6.01
C ARG A 62 -10.70 -1.08 6.52
N ARG A 63 -10.26 -0.06 7.26
CA ARG A 63 -8.89 0.03 7.79
C ARG A 63 -8.70 -0.67 9.13
N ALA A 64 -9.78 -0.82 9.90
CA ALA A 64 -9.82 -1.57 11.14
C ALA A 64 -10.17 -3.05 10.94
N GLY A 65 -10.46 -3.47 9.70
CA GLY A 65 -10.88 -4.82 9.33
C GLY A 65 -9.85 -5.90 9.66
N ALA A 66 -10.24 -7.16 9.46
CA ALA A 66 -9.32 -8.29 9.54
C ALA A 66 -8.14 -8.06 8.59
N ASN A 67 -6.93 -8.34 9.06
CA ASN A 67 -5.75 -8.29 8.20
C ASN A 67 -5.95 -9.32 7.07
N PRO A 68 -6.04 -8.90 5.79
CA PRO A 68 -6.35 -9.83 4.69
C PRO A 68 -5.16 -10.72 4.30
N THR A 69 -4.04 -10.67 5.02
CA THR A 69 -2.82 -11.44 4.73
C THR A 69 -3.10 -12.92 4.46
N GLU A 70 -3.82 -13.62 5.35
CA GLU A 70 -4.11 -15.05 5.19
C GLU A 70 -4.92 -15.35 3.92
N LEU A 71 -5.91 -14.50 3.61
CA LEU A 71 -6.70 -14.63 2.38
C LEU A 71 -5.83 -14.36 1.14
N ALA A 72 -4.97 -13.34 1.19
CA ALA A 72 -4.08 -13.00 0.09
C ALA A 72 -3.05 -14.10 -0.19
N GLU A 73 -2.48 -14.71 0.86
CA GLU A 73 -1.57 -15.84 0.76
C GLU A 73 -2.25 -17.06 0.14
N ALA A 74 -3.45 -17.43 0.59
CA ALA A 74 -4.20 -18.53 0.01
C ALA A 74 -4.54 -18.30 -1.46
N MET A 75 -5.02 -17.09 -1.81
CA MET A 75 -5.30 -16.74 -3.21
C MET A 75 -4.05 -16.77 -4.08
N TRP A 76 -2.91 -16.30 -3.56
CA TRP A 76 -1.64 -16.32 -4.27
C TRP A 76 -1.18 -17.74 -4.57
N GLN A 77 -1.25 -18.64 -3.59
CA GLN A 77 -0.93 -20.06 -3.76
C GLN A 77 -1.80 -20.71 -4.84
N GLU A 78 -3.10 -20.45 -4.84
CA GLU A 78 -4.02 -20.98 -5.87
C GLU A 78 -3.71 -20.42 -7.27
N ILE A 79 -3.30 -19.15 -7.38
CA ILE A 79 -2.87 -18.56 -8.66
C ILE A 79 -1.61 -19.27 -9.18
N LEU A 80 -0.64 -19.54 -8.31
CA LEU A 80 0.60 -20.23 -8.70
C LEU A 80 0.35 -21.69 -9.08
N ALA A 81 -0.64 -22.33 -8.47
CA ALA A 81 -1.04 -23.72 -8.74
C ALA A 81 -1.79 -23.93 -10.06
N ILE A 82 -2.12 -22.86 -10.80
CA ILE A 82 -2.74 -22.96 -12.13
C ILE A 82 -1.78 -23.68 -13.09
N GLN A 83 -2.24 -24.82 -13.64
CA GLN A 83 -1.43 -25.67 -14.52
C GLN A 83 -1.19 -25.07 -15.91
N ASP A 84 -2.15 -24.30 -16.43
CA ASP A 84 -2.00 -23.62 -17.72
C ASP A 84 -1.15 -22.36 -17.53
N ALA A 85 0.09 -22.42 -18.02
CA ALA A 85 1.04 -21.32 -17.92
C ALA A 85 0.55 -20.02 -18.59
N ASN A 86 -0.20 -20.09 -19.70
CA ASN A 86 -0.71 -18.90 -20.35
C ASN A 86 -1.77 -18.23 -19.49
N VAL A 87 -2.69 -19.02 -18.91
CA VAL A 87 -3.73 -18.50 -18.00
C VAL A 87 -3.09 -17.91 -16.75
N ARG A 88 -2.09 -18.58 -16.17
CA ARG A 88 -1.35 -18.11 -15.00
C ARG A 88 -0.68 -16.77 -15.26
N GLU A 89 0.11 -16.66 -16.34
CA GLU A 89 0.80 -15.41 -16.70
C GLU A 89 -0.19 -14.28 -17.04
N GLN A 90 -1.29 -14.57 -17.75
CA GLN A 90 -2.34 -13.59 -18.01
C GLN A 90 -2.96 -13.04 -16.72
N LEU A 91 -3.19 -13.89 -15.73
CA LEU A 91 -3.75 -13.50 -14.45
C LEU A 91 -2.76 -12.66 -13.64
N LEU A 92 -1.49 -13.08 -13.56
CA LEU A 92 -0.42 -12.32 -12.90
C LEU A 92 -0.24 -10.94 -13.53
N THR A 93 -0.19 -10.86 -14.86
CA THR A 93 -0.15 -9.59 -15.62
C THR A 93 -1.38 -8.73 -15.33
N SER A 94 -2.57 -9.32 -15.27
CA SER A 94 -3.81 -8.60 -14.98
C SER A 94 -3.81 -8.01 -13.56
N VAL A 95 -3.25 -8.74 -12.59
CA VAL A 95 -3.07 -8.26 -11.20
C VAL A 95 -2.04 -7.14 -11.17
N ALA A 96 -0.86 -7.33 -11.79
CA ALA A 96 0.20 -6.32 -11.89
C ALA A 96 -0.33 -5.01 -12.46
N ASN A 97 -1.03 -5.09 -13.60
CA ASN A 97 -1.59 -3.92 -14.28
C ASN A 97 -2.69 -3.25 -13.45
N ARG A 98 -3.52 -4.02 -12.73
CA ARG A 98 -4.56 -3.46 -11.86
C ARG A 98 -3.94 -2.69 -10.70
N LEU A 99 -2.92 -3.24 -10.04
CA LEU A 99 -2.20 -2.58 -8.97
C LEU A 99 -1.44 -1.36 -9.49
N GLY A 100 -0.73 -1.51 -10.61
CA GLY A 100 0.02 -0.44 -11.26
C GLY A 100 -0.85 0.77 -11.60
N ARG A 101 -2.05 0.56 -12.15
CA ARG A 101 -3.01 1.65 -12.39
C ARG A 101 -3.49 2.33 -11.11
N GLN A 102 -3.68 1.59 -10.01
CA GLN A 102 -4.04 2.19 -8.72
C GLN A 102 -2.91 3.05 -8.18
N PHE A 103 -1.66 2.62 -8.36
CA PHE A 103 -0.47 3.39 -8.01
C PHE A 103 -0.30 4.62 -8.91
N ALA A 104 -0.44 4.47 -10.23
CA ALA A 104 -0.42 5.59 -11.18
C ALA A 104 -1.48 6.64 -10.84
N SER A 105 -2.70 6.21 -10.49
CA SER A 105 -3.77 7.13 -10.09
C SER A 105 -3.48 7.86 -8.78
N GLN A 106 -2.58 7.36 -7.93
CA GLN A 106 -2.16 8.02 -6.69
C GLN A 106 -1.01 8.99 -6.95
N VAL A 107 -0.04 8.58 -7.78
CA VAL A 107 1.10 9.41 -8.22
C VAL A 107 0.62 10.61 -9.07
N GLY A 108 -0.41 10.42 -9.90
CA GLY A 108 -0.96 11.45 -10.79
C GLY A 108 -1.94 12.44 -10.16
N ARG A 109 -2.28 12.34 -8.86
CA ARG A 109 -3.35 13.15 -8.24
C ARG A 109 -3.08 14.65 -8.16
N ASP A 110 -1.82 15.07 -8.33
CA ASP A 110 -1.44 16.48 -8.23
C ASP A 110 -1.64 17.29 -9.52
N GLY A 111 -2.22 16.70 -10.58
CA GLY A 111 -2.75 17.47 -11.72
C GLY A 111 -1.71 18.17 -12.61
N SER A 112 -0.41 17.90 -12.48
CA SER A 112 0.57 18.34 -13.48
C SER A 112 0.64 17.33 -14.63
N GLU A 113 0.25 17.77 -15.83
CA GLU A 113 0.22 16.98 -17.05
C GLU A 113 1.64 16.63 -17.58
N ASP A 114 2.67 17.33 -17.10
CA ASP A 114 4.09 17.08 -17.41
C ASP A 114 4.88 16.69 -16.14
N GLN A 115 4.63 15.50 -15.59
CA GLN A 115 5.53 14.93 -14.57
C GLN A 115 6.64 14.16 -15.26
N SER A 116 7.89 14.60 -15.04
CA SER A 116 9.07 13.83 -15.46
C SER A 116 9.01 12.42 -14.87
N PHE A 117 9.63 11.46 -15.56
CA PHE A 117 9.72 10.08 -15.06
C PHE A 117 10.33 10.01 -13.65
N GLU A 118 11.36 10.82 -13.41
CA GLU A 118 11.99 10.98 -12.10
C GLU A 118 11.01 11.51 -11.04
N SER A 119 10.20 12.52 -11.37
CA SER A 119 9.16 13.02 -10.46
C SER A 119 8.13 11.96 -10.10
N ARG A 120 7.72 11.12 -11.07
CA ARG A 120 6.82 9.98 -10.82
C ARG A 120 7.47 8.93 -9.92
N MET A 121 8.76 8.66 -10.12
CA MET A 121 9.53 7.71 -9.31
C MET A 121 9.69 8.21 -7.87
N GLN A 122 9.97 9.50 -7.70
CA GLN A 122 10.05 10.15 -6.39
C GLN A 122 8.72 10.05 -5.63
N LYS A 123 7.60 10.38 -6.28
CA LYS A 123 6.26 10.25 -5.67
C LYS A 123 5.90 8.80 -5.34
N LEU A 124 6.31 7.86 -6.19
CA LEU A 124 6.14 6.43 -5.90
C LEU A 124 6.91 6.04 -4.63
N SER A 125 8.16 6.50 -4.49
CA SER A 125 8.98 6.27 -3.29
C SER A 125 8.37 6.90 -2.02
N GLU A 126 7.89 8.15 -2.11
CA GLU A 126 7.21 8.82 -0.99
C GLU A 126 5.97 8.05 -0.54
N MET A 127 5.15 7.60 -1.48
CA MET A 127 3.94 6.85 -1.17
C MET A 127 4.24 5.42 -0.67
N LEU A 128 5.35 4.79 -1.06
CA LEU A 128 5.83 3.54 -0.44
C LEU A 128 6.28 3.80 1.01
N THR A 129 7.00 4.89 1.25
CA THR A 129 7.43 5.32 2.59
C THR A 129 6.24 5.61 3.51
N ASP A 130 5.18 6.25 3.00
CA ASP A 130 3.92 6.47 3.72
C ASP A 130 3.22 5.16 4.13
N ARG A 131 3.49 4.09 3.38
CA ARG A 131 3.02 2.73 3.67
C ARG A 131 4.01 1.93 4.53
N GLN A 132 5.02 2.59 5.11
CA GLN A 132 6.07 1.99 5.94
C GLN A 132 6.95 0.99 5.19
N ILE A 133 7.07 1.15 3.87
CA ILE A 133 8.00 0.40 3.03
C ILE A 133 9.21 1.29 2.80
N THR A 134 10.38 0.87 3.29
CA THR A 134 11.63 1.65 3.12
C THR A 134 12.03 1.67 1.65
N SER A 135 11.90 2.84 1.02
CA SER A 135 12.31 3.06 -0.36
C SER A 135 13.07 4.37 -0.53
N GLU A 136 14.06 4.37 -1.42
CA GLU A 136 14.90 5.52 -1.74
C GLU A 136 15.12 5.61 -3.26
N ILE A 137 15.46 6.80 -3.75
CA ILE A 137 15.89 6.98 -5.14
C ILE A 137 17.40 7.15 -5.15
N SER A 138 18.10 6.23 -5.81
CA SER A 138 19.53 6.38 -6.09
C SER A 138 19.75 6.79 -7.54
N HIS A 139 20.93 7.33 -7.82
CA HIS A 139 21.36 7.71 -9.16
C HIS A 139 22.58 6.87 -9.51
N ALA A 140 22.33 5.63 -9.92
CA ALA A 140 23.36 4.75 -10.45
C ALA A 140 23.53 5.03 -11.96
N GLY A 141 24.12 6.18 -12.30
CA GLY A 141 24.32 6.64 -13.68
C GLY A 141 23.38 7.78 -14.10
N ASP A 142 23.05 7.85 -15.40
CA ASP A 142 22.23 8.94 -15.98
C ASP A 142 20.72 8.80 -15.72
N LEU A 143 20.27 7.64 -15.22
CA LEU A 143 18.86 7.34 -14.98
C LEU A 143 18.61 7.05 -13.49
N PRO A 144 17.45 7.48 -12.95
CA PRO A 144 17.10 7.20 -11.56
C PRO A 144 16.78 5.71 -11.36
N VAL A 145 17.16 5.19 -10.20
CA VAL A 145 16.91 3.83 -9.74
C VAL A 145 16.09 3.89 -8.47
N LEU A 146 15.00 3.11 -8.43
CA LEU A 146 14.18 2.97 -7.23
C LEU A 146 14.71 1.80 -6.39
N ASP A 147 15.22 2.12 -5.21
CA ASP A 147 15.71 1.15 -4.24
C ASP A 147 14.60 0.82 -3.23
N ILE A 148 14.23 -0.45 -3.12
CA ILE A 148 13.27 -0.97 -2.14
C ILE A 148 14.02 -1.87 -1.17
N CYS A 149 14.28 -1.36 0.04
CA CYS A 149 15.12 -2.03 1.03
C CYS A 149 14.36 -2.93 2.01
N ALA A 150 13.02 -2.89 1.95
CA ALA A 150 12.15 -3.84 2.63
C ALA A 150 11.13 -4.40 1.63
N CYS A 151 11.15 -5.72 1.40
CA CYS A 151 10.16 -6.34 0.52
C CYS A 151 8.75 -6.08 1.07
N PRO A 152 7.81 -5.54 0.26
CA PRO A 152 6.45 -5.28 0.71
C PRO A 152 5.60 -6.54 0.88
N TYR A 153 6.01 -7.66 0.28
CA TYR A 153 5.26 -8.93 0.28
C TYR A 153 6.13 -10.13 0.71
N PRO A 154 6.80 -10.08 1.88
CA PRO A 154 7.76 -11.11 2.27
C PRO A 154 7.11 -12.48 2.48
N SER A 155 5.82 -12.52 2.87
CA SER A 155 5.11 -13.79 3.03
C SER A 155 4.69 -14.43 1.70
N LEU A 156 4.68 -13.68 0.60
CA LEU A 156 4.35 -14.20 -0.73
C LEU A 156 5.59 -14.71 -1.49
N THR A 157 6.80 -14.45 -0.98
CA THR A 157 8.07 -14.87 -1.61
C THR A 157 8.53 -16.27 -1.20
N ASP A 158 8.01 -16.84 -0.11
CA ASP A 158 8.44 -18.14 0.45
C ASP A 158 7.85 -19.37 -0.29
N THR A 159 7.02 -19.18 -1.31
CA THR A 159 6.18 -20.24 -1.90
C THR A 159 6.78 -20.96 -3.12
N SER A 160 8.11 -20.97 -3.28
CA SER A 160 8.96 -21.71 -4.27
C SER A 160 9.37 -21.02 -5.59
N ASP A 161 10.61 -21.35 -6.01
CA ASP A 161 11.49 -21.08 -7.17
C ASP A 161 11.19 -20.04 -8.27
N GLU A 162 9.97 -19.57 -8.48
CA GLU A 162 9.65 -18.86 -9.72
C GLU A 162 9.83 -17.33 -9.68
N ARG A 163 10.19 -16.70 -8.56
CA ARG A 163 10.27 -15.20 -8.44
C ARG A 163 9.01 -14.49 -8.96
N ALA A 164 7.87 -15.16 -8.96
CA ALA A 164 6.65 -14.65 -9.58
C ALA A 164 6.21 -13.32 -8.96
N MET A 165 6.38 -13.17 -7.64
CA MET A 165 6.08 -11.92 -6.94
C MET A 165 7.01 -10.77 -7.35
N CYS A 166 8.31 -11.04 -7.52
CA CYS A 166 9.26 -10.03 -7.99
C CYS A 166 8.96 -9.58 -9.43
N ARG A 167 8.61 -10.51 -10.32
CA ARG A 167 8.18 -10.18 -11.70
C ARG A 167 6.89 -9.37 -11.71
N LEU A 168 5.92 -9.75 -10.88
CA LEU A 168 4.66 -9.01 -10.75
C LEU A 168 4.92 -7.60 -10.23
N GLU A 169 5.82 -7.43 -9.27
CA GLU A 169 6.22 -6.12 -8.75
C GLU A 169 6.90 -5.25 -9.80
N GLU A 170 7.83 -5.80 -10.59
CA GLU A 170 8.47 -5.10 -11.72
C GLU A 170 7.44 -4.57 -12.73
N GLN A 171 6.49 -5.42 -13.12
CA GLN A 171 5.42 -5.03 -14.05
C GLN A 171 4.47 -3.99 -13.43
N MET A 172 4.12 -4.16 -12.16
CA MET A 172 3.29 -3.21 -11.41
C MET A 172 3.95 -1.83 -11.35
N ILE A 173 5.26 -1.76 -11.06
CA ILE A 173 6.01 -0.50 -11.01
C ILE A 173 6.13 0.10 -12.40
N SER A 174 6.37 -0.72 -13.43
CA SER A 174 6.40 -0.26 -14.82
C SER A 174 5.10 0.40 -15.25
N GLU A 175 3.96 -0.22 -14.93
CA GLU A 175 2.62 0.34 -15.18
C GLU A 175 2.40 1.63 -14.35
N ALA A 176 2.83 1.64 -13.08
CA ALA A 176 2.69 2.82 -12.21
C ALA A 176 3.47 4.04 -12.74
N LEU A 177 4.68 3.81 -13.27
CA LEU A 177 5.57 4.83 -13.82
C LEU A 177 5.32 5.13 -15.30
N GLY A 178 4.47 4.33 -15.97
CA GLY A 178 4.12 4.49 -17.38
C GLY A 178 5.30 4.27 -18.34
N ARG A 179 6.39 3.68 -17.86
CA ARG A 179 7.60 3.32 -18.61
C ARG A 179 8.16 2.02 -18.03
N PRO A 180 8.72 1.14 -18.86
CA PRO A 180 9.30 -0.11 -18.38
C PRO A 180 10.50 0.15 -17.46
N VAL A 181 10.49 -0.54 -16.32
CA VAL A 181 11.64 -0.71 -15.44
C VAL A 181 12.00 -2.19 -15.38
N HIS A 182 13.23 -2.51 -15.01
CA HIS A 182 13.67 -3.88 -14.76
C HIS A 182 14.27 -4.00 -13.37
N LEU A 183 14.07 -5.15 -12.73
CA LEU A 183 14.70 -5.49 -11.46
C LEU A 183 16.18 -5.82 -11.71
N SER A 184 17.08 -4.89 -11.37
CA SER A 184 18.52 -5.04 -11.59
C SER A 184 19.23 -5.79 -10.46
N SER A 185 18.71 -5.69 -9.23
CA SER A 185 19.24 -6.34 -8.02
C SER A 185 18.08 -6.80 -7.16
N CYS A 186 18.22 -7.90 -6.42
CA CYS A 186 17.13 -8.49 -5.66
C CYS A 186 17.57 -9.02 -4.30
N ARG A 187 16.80 -8.71 -3.25
CA ARG A 187 17.07 -9.24 -1.90
C ARG A 187 17.01 -10.77 -1.82
N LEU A 188 16.26 -11.43 -2.70
CA LEU A 188 16.23 -12.89 -2.78
C LEU A 188 17.55 -13.48 -3.33
N ASP A 189 18.39 -12.67 -3.99
CA ASP A 189 19.75 -13.03 -4.40
C ASP A 189 20.81 -12.80 -3.32
N GLY A 190 20.43 -12.21 -2.18
CA GLY A 190 21.35 -11.78 -1.13
C GLY A 190 21.78 -10.32 -1.24
N ASP A 191 21.23 -9.54 -2.16
CA ASP A 191 21.46 -8.09 -2.24
C ASP A 191 20.84 -7.33 -1.07
N GLN A 192 21.32 -6.11 -0.83
CA GLN A 192 20.81 -5.26 0.25
C GLN A 192 19.42 -4.70 -0.03
N CYS A 193 19.10 -4.38 -1.29
CA CYS A 193 17.80 -3.81 -1.68
C CYS A 193 17.38 -4.37 -3.05
N CYS A 194 16.06 -4.41 -3.31
CA CYS A 194 15.55 -4.65 -4.65
C CYS A 194 15.66 -3.34 -5.44
N GLN A 195 16.39 -3.35 -6.55
CA GLN A 195 16.66 -2.14 -7.34
C GLN A 195 15.90 -2.20 -8.67
N PHE A 196 15.07 -1.19 -8.93
CA PHE A 196 14.30 -1.07 -10.16
C PHE A 196 14.86 0.06 -11.00
N ALA A 197 15.59 -0.29 -12.06
CA ALA A 197 16.21 0.66 -12.97
C ALA A 197 15.32 0.92 -14.18
N ALA A 198 15.31 2.17 -14.66
CA ALA A 198 14.64 2.49 -15.91
C ALA A 198 15.30 1.73 -17.07
N SER A 199 14.48 1.07 -17.89
CA SER A 199 15.00 0.49 -19.13
C SER A 199 15.32 1.63 -20.10
N THR A 200 16.58 1.74 -20.53
CA THR A 200 16.93 2.57 -21.69
C THR A 200 16.12 2.06 -22.87
N PRO A 201 15.42 2.91 -23.63
CA PRO A 201 14.90 2.48 -24.92
C PRO A 201 16.13 2.06 -25.74
N SER A 202 16.22 0.79 -26.08
CA SER A 202 17.23 0.30 -27.01
C SER A 202 17.14 1.15 -28.28
N SER A 203 18.16 1.95 -28.53
CA SER A 203 18.40 2.58 -29.82
C SER A 203 18.75 1.49 -30.82
N ASP A 204 17.73 0.76 -31.29
CA ASP A 204 17.93 -0.28 -32.29
C ASP A 204 17.86 0.35 -33.69
N SER A 205 19.06 0.66 -34.17
CA SER A 205 19.54 0.47 -35.54
C SER A 205 18.54 0.69 -36.70
N ALA A 206 18.48 1.93 -37.21
CA ALA A 206 18.18 2.17 -38.62
C ALA A 206 19.50 2.19 -39.40
N THR A 207 19.78 1.11 -40.13
CA THR A 207 20.72 1.10 -41.27
C THR A 207 19.96 0.62 -42.49
#